data_AF-A0A2P5DP07-F1
#
_entry.id   AF-A0A2P5DP07-F1
#
_cell.length_a   1.000
_cell.length_b   1.000
_cell.length_c   1.000
_cell.angle_alpha   90.00
_cell.angle_beta   90.00
_cell.angle_gamma   90.00
#
_symmetry.space_group_name_H-M   'P 1'
#
loop_
_entity.id
_entity.type
_entity.pdbx_description
1 polymer ?
#
loop_
_entity_poly.entity_id
_entity_poly.type
_entity_poly.pdbx_seq_one_letter_code
_entity_poly.pdbx_strand_id
1 'polypeptide(L)'
;MAFDKIKVANPIVEMDGDEMTRVFWKSIKEKLIFPFVDLDIKYFDLGLPNRDATDDKVTIESAEATLKYNVAIKCATITPDEARVKEFRLKSMWKSPNGTIRNILNGTVFREPILCKNIPRLVPGIFS
;
A
#
# COMPACT_ATOMS: atom_id res chain seq x y z
N MET A 1 11.08 -20.65 25.87
CA MET A 1 12.08 -20.25 24.86
C MET A 1 11.57 -18.95 24.23
N ALA A 2 12.39 -17.92 24.12
CA ALA A 2 12.02 -16.73 23.36
C ALA A 2 11.81 -17.15 21.90
N PHE A 3 10.74 -16.68 21.27
CA PHE A 3 10.48 -16.97 19.86
C PHE A 3 11.48 -16.17 19.00
N ASP A 4 12.34 -16.86 18.26
CA ASP A 4 13.22 -16.21 17.30
C ASP A 4 12.42 -15.79 16.06
N LYS A 5 12.50 -14.51 15.71
CA LYS A 5 11.80 -13.97 14.55
C LYS A 5 12.36 -14.57 13.25
N ILE A 6 11.49 -14.77 12.27
CA ILE A 6 11.86 -15.18 10.91
C ILE A 6 12.72 -14.08 10.29
N LYS A 7 13.96 -14.42 9.95
CA LYS A 7 14.91 -13.50 9.31
C LYS A 7 14.64 -13.44 7.81
N VAL A 8 14.37 -12.25 7.29
CA VAL A 8 14.17 -12.04 5.86
C VAL A 8 15.44 -11.42 5.26
N ALA A 9 15.99 -12.07 4.22
CA ALA A 9 17.29 -11.69 3.65
C ALA A 9 17.24 -10.41 2.82
N ASN A 10 16.13 -10.17 2.11
CA ASN A 10 15.98 -9.03 1.21
C ASN A 10 15.00 -8.00 1.81
N PRO A 11 15.26 -6.69 1.59
CA PRO A 11 14.32 -5.67 2.01
C PRO A 11 13.04 -5.69 1.18
N ILE A 12 11.99 -5.09 1.74
CA ILE A 12 10.75 -4.80 1.02
C ILE A 12 10.47 -3.30 0.99
N VAL A 13 9.73 -2.87 -0.02
CA VAL A 13 9.19 -1.50 -0.08
C VAL A 13 7.84 -1.47 0.63
N GLU A 14 7.70 -0.56 1.59
CA GLU A 14 6.43 -0.29 2.25
C GLU A 14 5.91 1.07 1.81
N MET A 15 4.72 1.09 1.22
CA MET A 15 4.01 2.30 0.83
C MET A 15 2.82 2.52 1.76
N ASP A 16 2.93 3.48 2.68
CA ASP A 16 1.86 3.82 3.61
C ASP A 16 0.71 4.56 2.92
N GLY A 17 -0.43 4.71 3.61
CA GLY A 17 -1.67 5.18 3.01
C GLY A 17 -2.44 6.16 3.87
N ASP A 18 -3.76 6.23 3.62
CA ASP A 18 -4.66 7.24 4.18
C ASP A 18 -5.79 6.63 5.03
N GLU A 19 -6.50 7.50 5.75
CA GLU A 19 -7.76 7.23 6.46
C GLU A 19 -7.73 5.96 7.35
N MET A 20 -8.82 5.18 7.34
CA MET A 20 -8.96 3.97 8.16
C MET A 20 -7.93 2.90 7.78
N THR A 21 -7.54 2.83 6.50
CA THR A 21 -6.55 1.86 6.06
C THR A 21 -5.18 2.12 6.67
N ARG A 22 -4.77 3.38 6.89
CA ARG A 22 -3.52 3.71 7.61
C ARG A 22 -3.53 3.20 9.05
N VAL A 23 -4.67 3.35 9.73
CA VAL A 23 -4.84 2.88 11.13
C VAL A 23 -4.75 1.35 11.20
N PHE A 24 -5.47 0.65 10.33
CA PHE A 24 -5.41 -0.82 10.26
C PHE A 24 -4.02 -1.31 9.84
N TRP A 25 -3.38 -0.63 8.91
CA TRP A 25 -2.04 -0.97 8.44
C TRP A 25 -1.02 -1.00 9.58
N LYS A 26 -1.03 0.03 10.43
CA LYS A 26 -0.23 0.06 11.66
C LYS A 26 -0.52 -1.14 12.56
N SER A 27 -1.80 -1.41 12.85
CA SER A 27 -2.19 -2.53 13.71
C SER A 27 -1.81 -3.90 13.14
N ILE A 28 -1.88 -4.09 11.82
CA ILE A 28 -1.47 -5.34 11.16
C ILE A 28 0.03 -5.54 11.35
N LYS A 29 0.84 -4.52 11.05
CA LYS A 29 2.30 -4.61 11.19
C LYS A 29 2.71 -4.91 12.63
N GLU A 30 2.16 -4.18 13.59
CA GLU A 30 2.53 -4.30 15.01
C GLU A 30 2.09 -5.61 15.65
N LYS A 31 0.91 -6.14 15.29
CA LYS A 31 0.35 -7.34 15.94
C LYS A 31 0.62 -8.64 15.19
N LEU A 32 0.75 -8.58 13.86
CA LEU A 32 0.74 -9.78 13.01
C LEU A 32 2.04 -9.97 12.22
N ILE A 33 2.89 -8.95 12.07
CA ILE A 33 4.14 -9.04 11.29
C ILE A 33 5.37 -8.93 12.19
N PHE A 34 5.60 -7.76 12.80
CA PHE A 34 6.81 -7.45 13.56
C PHE A 34 7.08 -8.33 14.79
N PRO A 35 6.07 -8.93 15.46
CA PRO A 35 6.34 -9.90 16.51
C PRO A 35 7.01 -11.18 16.00
N PHE A 36 6.82 -11.51 14.71
CA PHE A 36 7.19 -12.81 14.15
C PHE A 36 8.25 -12.73 13.05
N VAL A 37 8.42 -11.57 12.41
CA VAL A 37 9.29 -11.38 11.25
C VAL A 37 10.25 -10.21 11.51
N ASP A 38 11.53 -10.42 11.21
CA ASP A 38 12.56 -9.39 11.18
C ASP A 38 12.84 -9.01 9.73
N LEU A 39 12.56 -7.75 9.39
CA LEU A 39 12.40 -7.30 8.02
C LEU A 39 13.01 -5.91 7.84
N ASP A 40 13.91 -5.77 6.87
CA ASP A 40 14.38 -4.46 6.42
C ASP A 40 13.31 -3.81 5.54
N ILE A 41 12.81 -2.66 5.98
CA ILE A 41 11.71 -1.95 5.32
C ILE A 41 12.21 -0.63 4.74
N LYS A 42 12.03 -0.47 3.44
CA LYS A 42 12.19 0.81 2.74
C LYS A 42 10.84 1.52 2.75
N TYR A 43 10.66 2.41 3.71
CA TYR A 43 9.39 3.07 3.99
C TYR A 43 9.19 4.33 3.14
N PHE A 44 8.00 4.45 2.54
CA PHE A 44 7.55 5.61 1.78
C PHE A 44 6.14 5.98 2.24
N ASP A 45 5.95 7.19 2.74
CA ASP A 45 4.63 7.67 3.13
C ASP A 45 3.87 8.23 1.92
N LEU A 46 2.95 7.45 1.35
CA LEU A 46 2.09 7.91 0.26
C LEU A 46 0.77 8.54 0.75
N GLY A 47 0.68 8.85 2.05
CA GLY A 47 -0.40 9.64 2.59
C GLY A 47 -0.52 10.98 1.87
N LEU A 48 -1.75 11.44 1.63
CA LEU A 48 -2.05 12.64 0.87
C LEU A 48 -1.28 13.89 1.36
N PRO A 49 -1.12 14.14 2.69
CA PRO A 49 -0.32 15.27 3.16
C PRO A 49 1.16 15.19 2.74
N ASN A 50 1.76 14.00 2.79
CA ASN A 50 3.17 13.83 2.42
C ASN A 50 3.37 13.87 0.91
N ARG A 51 2.42 13.34 0.13
CA ARG A 51 2.42 13.51 -1.34
C ARG A 51 2.33 14.99 -1.70
N ASP A 52 1.45 15.75 -1.06
CA ASP A 52 1.36 17.20 -1.31
C ASP A 52 2.64 17.94 -0.89
N ALA A 53 3.22 17.59 0.25
CA ALA A 53 4.47 18.19 0.74
C ALA A 53 5.65 17.95 -0.23
N THR A 54 5.71 16.78 -0.86
CA THR A 54 6.81 16.36 -1.75
C THR A 54 6.54 16.60 -3.24
N ASP A 55 5.48 17.31 -3.58
CA ASP A 55 5.02 17.51 -4.96
C ASP A 55 4.84 16.18 -5.72
N ASP A 56 4.32 15.17 -5.00
CA ASP A 56 4.09 13.79 -5.41
C ASP A 56 5.34 12.98 -5.79
N LYS A 57 6.55 13.51 -5.50
CA LYS A 57 7.82 12.80 -5.76
C LYS A 57 7.94 11.50 -5.00
N VAL A 58 7.43 11.45 -3.76
CA VAL A 58 7.46 10.23 -2.93
C VAL A 58 6.76 9.04 -3.61
N THR A 59 5.73 9.30 -4.43
CA THR A 59 5.05 8.27 -5.21
C THR A 59 5.97 7.67 -6.27
N ILE A 60 6.74 8.49 -6.97
CA ILE A 60 7.70 8.05 -8.00
C ILE A 60 8.86 7.30 -7.35
N GLU A 61 9.44 7.87 -6.30
CA GLU A 61 10.56 7.26 -5.56
C GLU A 61 10.19 5.88 -5.00
N SER A 62 8.96 5.72 -4.53
CA SER A 62 8.47 4.42 -4.04
C SER A 62 8.38 3.37 -5.17
N ALA A 63 8.01 3.78 -6.39
CA ALA A 63 7.96 2.89 -7.55
C ALA A 63 9.37 2.51 -8.03
N GLU A 64 10.31 3.46 -8.04
CA GLU A 64 11.72 3.21 -8.36
C GLU A 64 12.38 2.29 -7.32
N ALA A 65 12.10 2.49 -6.04
CA ALA A 65 12.53 1.58 -4.99
C ALA A 65 11.96 0.17 -5.21
N THR A 66 10.72 0.07 -5.70
CA THR A 66 10.09 -1.23 -6.01
C THR A 66 10.80 -1.91 -7.18
N LEU A 67 11.21 -1.18 -8.21
CA LEU A 67 12.05 -1.74 -9.29
C LEU A 67 13.40 -2.27 -8.75
N LYS A 68 13.98 -1.56 -7.77
CA LYS A 68 15.27 -1.95 -7.16
C LYS A 68 15.15 -3.17 -6.23
N TYR A 69 14.09 -3.24 -5.43
CA TYR A 69 13.94 -4.24 -4.36
C TYR A 69 12.90 -5.34 -4.69
N ASN A 70 12.29 -5.28 -5.87
CA ASN A 70 11.35 -6.25 -6.47
C ASN A 70 9.98 -6.39 -5.79
N VAL A 71 9.88 -6.20 -4.48
CA VAL A 71 8.65 -6.45 -3.72
C VAL A 71 8.19 -5.17 -3.01
N ALA A 72 6.93 -4.83 -3.22
CA ALA A 72 6.25 -3.75 -2.52
C ALA A 72 4.93 -4.21 -1.91
N ILE A 73 4.62 -3.66 -0.74
CA ILE A 73 3.31 -3.73 -0.09
C ILE A 73 2.77 -2.31 0.02
N LYS A 74 1.51 -2.13 -0.38
CA LYS A 74 0.91 -0.80 -0.47
C LYS A 74 -0.42 -0.74 0.26
N CYS A 75 -0.55 0.27 1.12
CA CYS A 75 -1.78 0.67 1.76
C CYS A 75 -2.66 1.50 0.79
N ALA A 76 -3.97 1.53 1.02
CA ALA A 76 -4.88 2.32 0.19
C ALA A 76 -4.62 3.82 0.38
N THR A 77 -4.72 4.58 -0.71
CA THR A 77 -4.37 6.01 -0.76
C THR A 77 -5.50 6.79 -1.41
N ILE A 78 -5.76 8.01 -0.93
CA ILE A 78 -6.73 8.92 -1.52
C ILE A 78 -6.28 9.32 -2.93
N THR A 79 -7.19 9.33 -3.90
CA THR A 79 -6.98 10.07 -5.15
C THR A 79 -7.83 11.33 -5.04
N PRO A 80 -7.24 12.53 -4.89
CA PRO A 80 -8.01 13.73 -4.58
C PRO A 80 -8.87 14.16 -5.76
N ASP A 81 -10.11 14.54 -5.46
CA ASP A 81 -11.00 15.28 -6.35
C ASP A 81 -11.04 16.77 -5.94
N GLU A 82 -11.86 17.58 -6.60
CA GLU A 82 -11.98 19.02 -6.28
C GLU A 82 -12.39 19.29 -4.82
N ALA A 83 -13.22 18.40 -4.24
CA ALA A 83 -13.65 18.54 -2.85
C ALA A 83 -12.48 18.27 -1.90
N ARG A 84 -11.71 17.20 -2.14
CA ARG A 84 -10.52 16.88 -1.34
C ARG A 84 -9.41 17.93 -1.49
N VAL A 85 -9.25 18.56 -2.66
CA VAL A 85 -8.32 19.69 -2.84
C VAL A 85 -8.67 20.84 -1.90
N LYS A 86 -9.96 21.18 -1.76
CA LYS A 86 -10.42 22.23 -0.84
C LYS A 86 -10.31 21.81 0.62
N GLU A 87 -10.71 20.59 0.95
CA GLU A 87 -10.67 20.04 2.32
C GLU A 87 -9.24 20.01 2.87
N PHE A 88 -8.29 19.49 2.09
CA PHE A 88 -6.89 19.33 2.51
C PHE A 88 -6.00 20.51 2.14
N ARG A 89 -6.54 21.53 1.45
CA ARG A 89 -5.79 22.71 0.93
C ARG A 89 -4.56 22.31 0.11
N LEU A 90 -4.76 21.38 -0.80
CA LEU A 90 -3.69 20.81 -1.62
C LEU A 90 -3.14 21.86 -2.60
N LYS A 91 -1.84 21.79 -2.89
CA LYS A 91 -1.18 22.58 -3.93
C LYS A 91 -1.74 22.29 -5.32
N SER A 92 -2.16 21.04 -5.55
CA SER A 92 -2.64 20.57 -6.85
C SER A 92 -3.53 19.33 -6.69
N MET A 93 -4.32 19.04 -7.73
CA MET A 93 -5.05 17.78 -7.82
C MET A 93 -4.09 16.67 -8.27
N TRP A 94 -3.42 16.05 -7.31
CA TRP A 94 -2.43 14.99 -7.56
C TRP A 94 -3.05 13.77 -8.24
N LYS A 95 -2.29 13.15 -9.15
CA LYS A 95 -2.72 11.93 -9.85
C LYS A 95 -2.84 10.77 -8.86
N SER A 96 -3.57 9.73 -9.27
CA SER A 96 -3.69 8.51 -8.46
C SER A 96 -2.32 7.85 -8.28
N PRO A 97 -1.84 7.60 -7.05
CA PRO A 97 -0.58 6.90 -6.82
C PRO A 97 -0.54 5.52 -7.49
N ASN A 98 -1.69 4.82 -7.49
CA ASN A 98 -1.80 3.51 -8.14
C ASN A 98 -1.55 3.60 -9.65
N GLY A 99 -2.01 4.67 -10.31
CA GLY A 99 -1.77 4.90 -11.73
C GLY A 99 -0.30 5.18 -12.02
N THR A 100 0.30 6.09 -11.25
CA THR A 100 1.72 6.44 -11.36
C THR A 100 2.62 5.21 -11.19
N ILE A 101 2.41 4.43 -10.12
CA ILE A 101 3.21 3.23 -9.83
C ILE A 101 3.07 2.19 -10.96
N ARG A 102 1.84 1.92 -11.44
CA ARG A 102 1.61 0.95 -12.53
C ARG A 102 2.28 1.36 -13.84
N ASN A 103 2.26 2.65 -14.16
CA ASN A 103 2.92 3.16 -15.37
C ASN A 103 4.44 2.97 -15.30
N ILE A 104 5.04 3.12 -14.11
CA ILE A 104 6.48 2.93 -13.90
C ILE A 104 6.86 1.44 -13.91
N LEU A 105 6.11 0.59 -13.19
CA LEU A 105 6.41 -0.83 -13.07
C LEU A 105 6.07 -1.65 -14.32
N ASN A 106 5.12 -1.17 -15.14
CA ASN A 106 4.65 -1.77 -16.39
C ASN A 106 4.35 -3.28 -16.29
N GLY A 107 3.16 -3.63 -15.79
CA GLY A 107 2.76 -5.03 -15.60
C GLY A 107 1.25 -5.25 -15.63
N THR A 108 0.82 -6.48 -15.33
CA THR A 108 -0.59 -6.88 -15.28
C THR A 108 -1.09 -7.01 -13.85
N VAL A 109 -2.26 -6.45 -13.56
CA VAL A 109 -2.90 -6.55 -12.24
C VAL A 109 -3.87 -7.72 -12.22
N PHE A 110 -3.55 -8.74 -11.42
CA PHE A 110 -4.46 -9.85 -11.14
C PHE A 110 -5.30 -9.54 -9.89
N ARG A 111 -6.56 -9.95 -9.90
CA ARG A 111 -7.48 -9.82 -8.76
C ARG A 111 -8.24 -11.12 -8.58
N GLU A 112 -8.15 -11.67 -7.38
CA GLU A 112 -8.82 -12.92 -7.00
C GLU A 112 -9.60 -12.72 -5.69
N PRO A 113 -10.83 -13.25 -5.57
CA PRO A 113 -11.58 -13.17 -4.33
C PRO A 113 -10.99 -14.08 -3.25
N ILE A 114 -10.99 -13.62 -1.99
CA ILE A 114 -10.75 -14.47 -0.82
C ILE A 114 -12.08 -15.15 -0.45
N LEU A 115 -12.17 -16.46 -0.67
CA LEU A 115 -13.42 -17.21 -0.47
C LEU A 115 -13.58 -17.68 0.98
N CYS A 116 -14.71 -17.33 1.59
CA CYS A 116 -15.10 -17.79 2.93
C CYS A 116 -16.30 -18.75 2.80
N LYS A 117 -16.17 -19.97 3.34
CA LYS A 117 -17.22 -21.02 3.23
C LYS A 117 -18.58 -20.58 3.79
N ASN A 118 -18.58 -19.69 4.77
CA ASN A 118 -19.76 -19.19 5.47
C ASN A 118 -20.31 -17.86 4.91
N ILE A 119 -19.76 -17.33 3.83
CA ILE A 119 -20.24 -16.10 3.19
C ILE A 119 -20.94 -16.48 1.87
N PRO A 120 -22.28 -16.34 1.78
CA PRO A 120 -23.00 -16.60 0.54
C PRO A 120 -22.50 -15.72 -0.61
N ARG A 121 -22.38 -16.30 -1.80
CA ARG A 121 -21.96 -15.58 -3.01
C ARG A 121 -23.15 -14.83 -3.60
N LEU A 122 -22.90 -13.62 -4.12
CA LEU A 122 -23.94 -12.83 -4.80
C LEU A 122 -24.50 -13.55 -6.03
N VAL A 123 -23.63 -14.21 -6.79
CA VAL A 123 -24.01 -15.06 -7.94
C VAL A 123 -23.71 -16.52 -7.60
N PRO A 124 -24.72 -17.38 -7.43
CA PRO A 124 -24.54 -18.81 -7.22
C PRO A 124 -23.82 -19.46 -8.42
N GLY A 125 -22.93 -20.44 -8.16
CA GLY A 125 -22.28 -21.25 -9.21
C GLY A 125 -20.99 -20.69 -9.83
N ILE A 126 -20.58 -19.46 -9.52
CA ILE A 126 -19.24 -18.97 -9.93
C ILE A 126 -18.20 -19.57 -8.98
N PHE A 127 -17.21 -20.31 -9.52
CA PHE A 127 -16.20 -21.10 -8.80
C PHE A 127 -16.70 -22.38 -8.12
N SER A 128 -17.70 -23.07 -8.70
CA SER A 128 -18.03 -24.47 -8.38
C SER A 128 -17.30 -25.44 -9.30
#